data_AF-A0A961L8J7-F1
#
_entry.id   AF-A0A961L8J7-F1
#
_cell.length_a   1.000
_cell.length_b   1.000
_cell.length_c   1.000
_cell.angle_alpha   90.00
_cell.angle_beta   90.00
_cell.angle_gamma   90.00
#
_symmetry.space_group_name_H-M   'P 1'
#
loop_
_entity.id
_entity.type
_entity.pdbx_description
1 polymer ?
#
loop_
_entity_poly.entity_id
_entity_poly.type
_entity_poly.pdbx_seq_one_letter_code
_entity_poly.pdbx_strand_id
1 'polypeptide(L)'
;LLFSIVPLALELAMVAAIFFFVFDVRYLLVVAVTIALYVWFTFKVTEWRVKIRQRMNERDTDANQKAIDSLLNFETVKYFGAEGREAARYDASMQGYEGAAVKTQVSLAWLNLGQSLIITTGLVIVMVMAARGVQAGSLTVGDFVMVNAYMIQITMPLNFLGTVYREIRQALVD
;
A
#
# COMPACT_ATOMS: atom_id res chain seq x y z
N LEU A 1 16.06 -0.07 -3.74
CA LEU A 1 16.12 0.17 -2.28
C LEU A 1 16.94 1.41 -1.91
N LEU A 2 18.27 1.41 -2.03
CA LEU A 2 19.12 2.59 -1.70
C LEU A 2 18.71 3.86 -2.46
N PHE A 3 18.44 3.75 -3.76
CA PHE A 3 17.98 4.86 -4.61
C PHE A 3 16.55 5.35 -4.30
N SER A 4 15.79 4.65 -3.45
CA SER A 4 14.39 5.00 -3.12
C SER A 4 14.27 5.54 -1.69
N ILE A 5 15.07 5.01 -0.77
CA ILE A 5 15.05 5.35 0.66
C ILE A 5 15.78 6.66 0.93
N VAL A 6 16.94 6.88 0.30
CA VAL A 6 17.75 8.08 0.52
C VAL A 6 17.00 9.35 0.10
N PRO A 7 16.38 9.41 -1.10
CA PRO A 7 15.59 10.59 -1.48
C PRO A 7 14.41 10.84 -0.55
N LEU A 8 13.68 9.79 -0.14
CA LEU A 8 12.56 9.91 0.80
C LEU A 8 13.01 10.46 2.15
N ALA A 9 14.10 9.93 2.72
CA ALA A 9 14.61 10.41 4.00
C ALA A 9 15.07 11.87 3.92
N LEU A 10 15.74 12.25 2.82
CA LEU A 10 16.14 13.63 2.55
C LEU A 10 14.91 14.55 2.42
N GLU A 11 13.90 14.14 1.67
CA GLU A 11 12.66 14.90 1.46
C GLU A 11 11.93 15.13 2.78
N LEU A 12 11.73 14.08 3.59
CA LEU A 12 11.09 14.20 4.90
C LEU A 12 11.90 15.12 5.83
N ALA A 13 13.23 15.04 5.81
CA ALA A 13 14.08 15.92 6.60
C ALA A 13 13.98 17.39 6.15
N MET A 14 13.96 17.64 4.83
CA MET A 14 13.79 18.99 4.29
C MET A 14 12.41 19.57 4.64
N VAL A 15 11.34 18.80 4.48
CA VAL A 15 10.00 19.26 4.84
C VAL A 15 9.90 19.51 6.34
N ALA A 16 10.46 18.63 7.18
CA ALA A 16 10.51 18.85 8.62
C ALA A 16 11.26 20.14 8.99
N ALA A 17 12.39 20.42 8.35
CA ALA A 17 13.15 21.65 8.55
C ALA A 17 12.32 22.89 8.13
N ILE A 18 11.67 22.85 6.98
CA ILE A 18 10.81 23.94 6.51
C ILE A 18 9.66 24.19 7.49
N PHE A 19 9.00 23.14 7.96
CA PHE A 19 7.93 23.25 8.97
C PHE A 19 8.42 23.76 10.32
N PHE A 20 9.67 23.50 10.69
CA PHE A 20 10.26 23.99 11.94
C PHE A 20 10.69 25.46 11.86
N PHE A 21 11.27 25.88 10.73
CA PHE A 21 11.84 27.24 10.58
C PHE A 21 10.85 28.26 10.00
N VAL A 22 9.97 27.84 9.09
CA VAL A 22 9.01 28.72 8.40
C VAL A 22 7.65 28.73 9.11
N PHE A 23 7.31 27.63 9.77
CA PHE A 23 6.05 27.47 10.49
C PHE A 23 6.27 27.23 11.98
N ASP A 24 5.18 27.17 12.74
CA ASP A 24 5.19 26.86 14.16
C ASP A 24 5.37 25.35 14.40
N VAL A 25 6.04 24.97 15.49
CA VAL A 25 6.26 23.57 15.95
C VAL A 25 4.97 22.75 15.99
N ARG A 26 3.81 23.39 16.22
CA ARG A 26 2.49 22.74 16.17
C ARG A 26 2.21 22.09 14.82
N TYR A 27 2.59 22.73 13.70
CA TYR A 27 2.39 22.16 12.36
C TYR A 27 3.26 20.93 12.17
N LEU A 28 4.53 21.01 12.55
CA LEU A 28 5.47 19.89 12.51
C LEU A 28 4.93 18.69 13.31
N LEU A 29 4.37 18.93 14.50
CA LEU A 29 3.82 17.86 15.35
C LEU A 29 2.65 17.14 14.66
N VAL A 30 1.70 17.88 14.08
CA VAL A 30 0.56 17.27 13.38
C VAL A 30 1.02 16.46 12.17
N VAL A 31 1.96 16.98 11.39
CA VAL A 31 2.53 16.27 10.23
C VAL A 31 3.28 15.02 10.69
N ALA A 32 4.14 15.13 11.69
CA ALA A 32 4.89 14.00 12.24
C ALA A 32 3.96 12.90 12.77
N VAL A 33 2.89 13.25 13.49
CA VAL A 33 1.88 12.29 13.96
C VAL A 33 1.14 11.64 12.80
N THR A 34 0.76 12.42 11.78
CA THR A 34 0.09 11.89 10.58
C THR A 34 0.97 10.87 9.86
N ILE A 35 2.26 11.21 9.65
CA ILE A 35 3.23 10.32 9.02
C ILE A 35 3.46 9.07 9.88
N ALA A 36 3.65 9.22 11.20
CA ALA A 36 3.85 8.09 12.09
C ALA A 36 2.65 7.12 12.07
N LEU A 37 1.42 7.65 12.11
CA LEU A 37 0.19 6.86 12.00
C LEU A 37 0.10 6.17 10.63
N TYR A 38 0.42 6.88 9.55
CA TYR A 38 0.43 6.33 8.20
C TYR A 38 1.42 5.16 8.07
N VAL A 39 2.66 5.36 8.54
CA VAL A 39 3.72 4.34 8.47
C VAL A 39 3.34 3.11 9.30
N TRP A 40 2.89 3.33 10.54
CA TRP A 40 2.46 2.25 11.42
C TRP A 40 1.29 1.45 10.83
N PHE A 41 0.25 2.14 10.34
CA PHE A 41 -0.90 1.51 9.68
C PHE A 41 -0.46 0.72 8.45
N THR A 42 0.35 1.34 7.59
CA THR A 42 0.82 0.72 6.34
C THR A 42 1.59 -0.56 6.61
N PHE A 43 2.55 -0.56 7.54
CA PHE A 43 3.34 -1.75 7.85
C PHE A 43 2.49 -2.86 8.48
N LYS A 44 1.65 -2.52 9.47
CA LYS A 44 0.79 -3.49 10.15
C LYS A 44 -0.18 -4.18 9.18
N VAL A 45 -0.82 -3.41 8.30
CA VAL A 45 -1.76 -3.96 7.32
C VAL A 45 -1.02 -4.71 6.21
N THR A 46 0.13 -4.20 5.76
CA THR A 46 0.94 -4.87 4.73
C THR A 46 1.40 -6.25 5.19
N GLU A 47 1.92 -6.36 6.41
CA GLU A 47 2.34 -7.65 6.97
C GLU A 47 1.18 -8.65 7.09
N TRP A 48 0.01 -8.18 7.51
CA TRP A 48 -1.19 -9.02 7.52
C TRP A 48 -1.60 -9.47 6.11
N ARG A 49 -1.51 -8.58 5.11
CA ARG A 49 -1.85 -8.89 3.71
C ARG A 49 -0.89 -9.88 3.05
N VAL A 50 0.35 -9.99 3.51
CA VAL A 50 1.30 -11.02 3.01
C VAL A 50 0.71 -12.42 3.17
N LYS A 51 0.07 -12.71 4.31
CA LYS A 51 -0.57 -14.02 4.55
C LYS A 51 -1.75 -14.29 3.60
N ILE A 52 -2.48 -13.25 3.18
CA ILE A 52 -3.57 -13.38 2.22
C ILE A 52 -3.01 -13.70 0.83
N ARG A 53 -1.97 -12.98 0.41
CA ARG A 53 -1.28 -13.25 -0.86
C ARG A 53 -0.66 -14.65 -0.89
N GLN A 54 -0.08 -15.10 0.22
CA GLN A 54 0.49 -16.45 0.29
C GLN A 54 -0.56 -17.53 0.00
N ARG A 55 -1.76 -17.42 0.60
CA ARG A 55 -2.86 -18.34 0.34
C ARG A 55 -3.34 -18.30 -1.11
N MET A 56 -3.36 -17.12 -1.73
CA MET A 56 -3.70 -16.98 -3.15
C MET A 56 -2.67 -17.72 -4.02
N ASN A 57 -1.38 -17.54 -3.75
CA ASN A 57 -0.31 -18.23 -4.48
C ASN A 57 -0.35 -19.75 -4.31
N GLU A 58 -0.66 -20.24 -3.11
CA GLU A 58 -0.84 -21.68 -2.85
C GLU A 58 -1.99 -22.28 -3.69
N ARG A 59 -3.12 -21.56 -3.80
CA ARG A 59 -4.27 -21.97 -4.61
C ARG A 59 -3.99 -21.90 -6.11
N ASP A 60 -3.26 -20.88 -6.54
CA ASP A 60 -2.81 -20.73 -7.93
C ASP A 60 -1.86 -21.87 -8.34
N THR A 61 -0.95 -22.25 -7.44
CA THR A 61 -0.01 -23.36 -7.68
C THR A 61 -0.74 -24.70 -7.82
N ASP A 62 -1.69 -25.00 -6.93
CA ASP A 62 -2.50 -26.23 -7.00
C ASP A 62 -3.35 -26.30 -8.28
N ALA A 63 -3.99 -25.19 -8.66
CA ALA A 63 -4.76 -25.13 -9.90
C ALA A 63 -3.88 -25.32 -11.15
N ASN A 64 -2.73 -24.63 -11.21
CA ASN A 64 -1.78 -24.76 -12.32
C ASN A 64 -1.21 -26.17 -12.42
N GLN A 65 -0.88 -26.81 -11.30
CA GLN A 65 -0.36 -28.18 -11.31
C GLN A 65 -1.36 -29.16 -11.91
N LYS A 66 -2.64 -29.09 -11.53
CA LYS A 66 -3.71 -29.93 -12.10
C LYS A 66 -3.95 -29.67 -13.59
N ALA A 67 -3.82 -28.42 -14.04
CA ALA A 67 -3.94 -28.07 -15.45
C ALA A 67 -2.78 -28.68 -16.26
N ILE A 68 -1.55 -28.52 -15.77
CA ILE A 68 -0.35 -29.08 -16.41
C ILE A 68 -0.46 -30.61 -16.49
N ASP A 69 -0.87 -31.29 -15.42
CA ASP A 69 -1.05 -32.75 -15.43
C ASP A 69 -2.07 -33.22 -16.46
N SER A 70 -3.15 -32.45 -16.65
CA SER A 70 -4.19 -32.76 -17.64
C SER A 70 -3.70 -32.56 -19.08
N LEU A 71 -2.85 -31.56 -19.31
CA LEU A 71 -2.21 -31.31 -20.61
C LEU A 71 -1.13 -32.34 -20.93
N LEU A 72 -0.33 -32.73 -19.93
CA LEU A 72 0.69 -33.77 -20.11
C LEU A 72 0.06 -35.13 -20.43
N ASN A 73 -1.09 -35.46 -19.83
CA ASN A 73 -1.81 -36.72 -20.04
C ASN A 73 -2.98 -36.57 -21.03
N PHE A 74 -2.89 -35.66 -22.01
CA PHE A 74 -4.00 -35.35 -22.91
C PHE A 74 -4.53 -36.58 -23.66
N GLU A 75 -3.64 -37.50 -24.06
CA GLU A 75 -3.99 -38.73 -24.76
C GLU A 75 -4.91 -39.59 -23.89
N THR A 76 -4.54 -39.80 -22.62
CA THR A 76 -5.35 -40.56 -21.65
C THR A 76 -6.72 -39.91 -21.47
N VAL A 77 -6.78 -38.59 -21.30
CA VAL A 77 -8.04 -37.87 -21.13
C VAL A 77 -8.96 -38.08 -22.35
N LYS A 78 -8.40 -38.05 -23.57
CA LYS A 78 -9.13 -38.29 -24.81
C LYS A 78 -9.55 -39.74 -25.00
N TYR A 79 -8.67 -40.69 -24.72
CA TYR A 79 -8.98 -42.13 -24.82
C TYR A 79 -10.14 -42.55 -23.91
N PHE A 80 -10.25 -41.94 -22.73
CA PHE A 80 -11.30 -42.26 -21.76
C PHE A 80 -12.52 -41.33 -21.82
N GLY A 81 -12.57 -40.36 -22.76
CA GLY A 81 -13.65 -39.37 -22.85
C GLY A 81 -13.86 -38.58 -21.55
N ALA A 82 -12.76 -38.28 -20.85
CA ALA A 82 -12.78 -37.73 -19.49
C ALA A 82 -12.73 -36.19 -19.45
N GLU A 83 -12.88 -35.49 -20.59
CA GLU A 83 -12.66 -34.04 -20.65
C GLU A 83 -13.55 -33.26 -19.68
N GLY A 84 -14.84 -33.61 -19.60
CA GLY A 84 -15.76 -32.93 -18.68
C GLY A 84 -15.40 -33.13 -17.21
N ARG A 85 -14.82 -34.28 -16.86
CA ARG A 85 -14.37 -34.58 -15.49
C ARG A 85 -13.14 -33.75 -15.12
N GLU A 86 -12.16 -33.68 -16.02
CA GLU A 86 -10.94 -32.90 -15.81
C GLU A 86 -11.23 -31.39 -15.80
N ALA A 87 -12.12 -30.93 -16.68
CA ALA A 87 -12.61 -29.56 -16.67
C ALA A 87 -13.30 -29.21 -15.34
N ALA A 88 -14.19 -30.06 -14.83
CA ALA A 88 -14.85 -29.83 -13.55
C ALA A 88 -13.87 -29.84 -12.36
N ARG A 89 -12.84 -30.72 -12.39
CA ARG A 89 -11.79 -30.77 -11.36
C ARG A 89 -10.94 -29.50 -11.34
N TYR A 90 -10.61 -28.97 -12.52
CA TYR A 90 -9.91 -27.70 -12.66
C TYR A 90 -10.78 -26.53 -12.18
N ASP A 91 -12.04 -26.48 -12.61
CA ASP A 91 -12.99 -25.43 -12.21
C ASP A 91 -13.17 -25.35 -10.69
N ALA A 92 -13.33 -26.50 -10.01
CA ALA A 92 -13.39 -26.56 -8.55
C ALA A 92 -12.11 -26.03 -7.87
N SER A 93 -10.94 -26.23 -8.49
CA SER A 93 -9.67 -25.70 -7.97
C SER A 93 -9.57 -24.18 -8.22
N MET A 94 -10.08 -23.71 -9.35
CA MET A 94 -10.11 -22.30 -9.72
C MET A 94 -11.03 -21.46 -8.83
N GLN A 95 -12.19 -21.99 -8.42
CA GLN A 95 -13.08 -21.31 -7.47
C GLN A 95 -12.37 -20.92 -6.16
N GLY A 96 -11.47 -21.78 -5.68
CA GLY A 96 -10.64 -21.48 -4.50
C GLY A 96 -9.65 -20.34 -4.73
N TYR A 97 -9.05 -20.29 -5.93
CA TYR A 97 -8.17 -19.21 -6.34
C TYR A 97 -8.94 -17.89 -6.50
N GLU A 98 -10.08 -17.89 -7.18
CA GLU A 98 -10.92 -16.69 -7.39
C GLU A 98 -11.30 -16.04 -6.06
N GLY A 99 -11.78 -16.82 -5.09
CA GLY A 99 -12.10 -16.31 -3.77
C GLY A 99 -10.89 -15.72 -3.03
N ALA A 100 -9.70 -16.30 -3.20
CA ALA A 100 -8.46 -15.77 -2.62
C ALA A 100 -7.95 -14.52 -3.34
N ALA A 101 -8.12 -14.44 -4.67
CA ALA A 101 -7.78 -13.30 -5.49
C ALA A 101 -8.68 -12.09 -5.15
N VAL A 102 -9.99 -12.31 -5.03
CA VAL A 102 -10.94 -11.28 -4.57
C VAL A 102 -10.55 -10.75 -3.20
N LYS A 103 -10.25 -11.62 -2.23
CA LYS A 103 -9.77 -11.20 -0.90
C LYS A 103 -8.48 -10.38 -0.98
N THR A 104 -7.55 -10.77 -1.85
CA THR A 104 -6.30 -10.03 -2.06
C THR A 104 -6.57 -8.62 -2.60
N GLN A 105 -7.47 -8.49 -3.58
CA GLN A 105 -7.82 -7.20 -4.18
C GLN A 105 -8.61 -6.31 -3.20
N VAL A 106 -9.60 -6.88 -2.51
CA VAL A 106 -10.40 -6.16 -1.50
C VAL A 106 -9.49 -5.67 -0.36
N SER A 107 -8.54 -6.49 0.09
CA SER A 107 -7.57 -6.06 1.11
C SER A 107 -6.68 -4.90 0.65
N LEU A 108 -6.35 -4.82 -0.64
CA LEU A 108 -5.62 -3.70 -1.21
C LEU A 108 -6.46 -2.43 -1.20
N ALA A 109 -7.73 -2.53 -1.59
CA ALA A 109 -8.65 -1.40 -1.56
C ALA A 109 -8.83 -0.84 -0.14
N TRP A 110 -8.97 -1.71 0.87
CA TRP A 110 -9.02 -1.29 2.27
C TRP A 110 -7.75 -0.59 2.74
N LEU A 111 -6.57 -1.08 2.31
CA LEU A 111 -5.30 -0.42 2.61
C LEU A 111 -5.26 0.99 2.00
N ASN A 112 -5.61 1.14 0.72
CA ASN A 112 -5.62 2.43 0.02
C ASN A 112 -6.62 3.40 0.67
N LEU A 113 -7.80 2.91 1.07
CA LEU A 113 -8.81 3.71 1.73
C LEU A 113 -8.34 4.18 3.11
N GLY A 114 -7.77 3.28 3.93
CA GLY A 114 -7.23 3.66 5.24
C GLY A 114 -6.08 4.66 5.14
N GLN A 115 -5.17 4.46 4.18
CA GLN A 115 -4.09 5.39 3.89
C GLN A 115 -4.62 6.77 3.47
N SER A 116 -5.58 6.80 2.54
CA SER A 116 -6.22 8.04 2.09
C SER A 116 -6.91 8.75 3.25
N LEU A 117 -7.65 8.04 4.11
CA LEU A 117 -8.31 8.62 5.27
C LEU A 117 -7.32 9.26 6.24
N ILE A 118 -6.18 8.61 6.51
CA ILE A 118 -5.14 9.15 7.41
C ILE A 118 -4.55 10.44 6.82
N ILE A 119 -4.14 10.41 5.55
CA ILE A 119 -3.54 11.57 4.88
C ILE A 119 -4.54 12.72 4.76
N THR A 120 -5.76 12.46 4.29
CA THR A 120 -6.78 13.48 4.13
C THR A 120 -7.17 14.09 5.48
N THR A 121 -7.26 13.30 6.55
CA THR A 121 -7.54 13.82 7.89
C THR A 121 -6.40 14.71 8.38
N GLY A 122 -5.14 14.27 8.24
CA GLY A 122 -3.97 15.09 8.57
C GLY A 122 -3.93 16.39 7.78
N LEU A 123 -4.18 16.33 6.47
CA LEU A 123 -4.27 17.50 5.60
C LEU A 123 -5.36 18.46 6.09
N VAL A 124 -6.58 17.98 6.35
CA VAL A 124 -7.68 18.82 6.84
C VAL A 124 -7.29 19.53 8.15
N ILE A 125 -6.69 18.83 9.10
CA ILE A 125 -6.27 19.43 10.38
C ILE A 125 -5.26 20.56 10.13
N VAL A 126 -4.22 20.28 9.35
CA VAL A 126 -3.16 21.27 9.06
C VAL A 126 -3.73 22.46 8.27
N MET A 127 -4.62 22.22 7.32
CA MET A 127 -5.27 23.27 6.53
C MET A 127 -6.17 24.17 7.39
N VAL A 128 -6.90 23.59 8.34
CA VAL A 128 -7.70 24.37 9.31
C VAL A 128 -6.79 25.21 10.22
N MET A 129 -5.63 24.68 10.64
CA MET A 129 -4.64 25.46 11.38
C MET A 129 -4.09 26.62 10.56
N ALA A 130 -3.68 26.36 9.30
CA ALA A 130 -3.20 27.38 8.38
C ALA A 130 -4.27 28.47 8.14
N ALA A 131 -5.53 28.08 7.91
CA ALA A 131 -6.62 29.03 7.73
C ALA A 131 -6.83 29.95 8.94
N ARG A 132 -6.72 29.41 10.17
CA ARG A 132 -6.76 30.22 11.40
C ARG A 132 -5.57 31.17 11.52
N GLY A 133 -4.37 30.74 11.12
CA GLY A 133 -3.18 31.60 11.08
C GLY A 133 -3.32 32.74 10.07
N VAL A 134 -3.91 32.47 8.91
CA VAL A 134 -4.22 33.50 7.90
C VAL A 134 -5.25 34.49 8.44
N GLN A 135 -6.31 34.01 9.08
CA GLN A 135 -7.32 34.86 9.71
C GLN A 135 -6.73 35.74 10.81
N ALA A 136 -5.77 35.21 11.58
CA ALA A 136 -5.06 35.95 12.63
C ALA A 136 -3.96 36.89 12.10
N GLY A 137 -3.71 36.91 10.78
CA GLY A 137 -2.66 37.71 10.16
C GLY A 137 -1.23 37.23 10.41
N SER A 138 -1.05 36.05 11.04
CA SER A 138 0.26 35.47 11.31
C SER A 138 0.83 34.67 10.14
N LEU A 139 -0.03 34.31 9.17
CA LEU A 139 0.33 33.62 7.94
C LEU A 139 -0.28 34.36 6.74
N THR A 140 0.38 34.26 5.60
CA THR A 140 -0.12 34.76 4.32
C THR A 140 -0.91 33.67 3.58
N VAL A 141 -1.65 34.07 2.54
CA VAL A 141 -2.29 33.12 1.62
C VAL A 141 -1.24 32.24 0.90
N GLY A 142 -0.03 32.77 0.68
CA GLY A 142 1.08 32.00 0.13
C GLY A 142 1.49 30.85 1.04
N ASP A 143 1.56 31.09 2.35
CA ASP A 143 1.91 30.07 3.34
C ASP A 143 0.85 28.98 3.41
N PHE A 144 -0.43 29.33 3.28
CA PHE A 144 -1.52 28.35 3.20
C PHE A 144 -1.36 27.41 1.99
N VAL A 145 -1.03 27.96 0.81
CA VAL A 145 -0.79 27.15 -0.39
C VAL A 145 0.48 26.30 -0.25
N MET A 146 1.53 26.84 0.36
CA MET A 146 2.79 26.15 0.61
C MET A 146 2.60 24.91 1.49
N VAL A 147 1.81 25.03 2.56
CA VAL A 147 1.49 23.90 3.44
C VAL A 147 0.74 22.80 2.68
N ASN A 148 -0.25 23.16 1.86
CA ASN A 148 -0.96 22.19 1.02
C ASN A 148 -0.01 21.48 0.04
N ALA A 149 0.89 22.23 -0.60
CA ALA A 149 1.85 21.69 -1.56
C ALA A 149 2.80 20.68 -0.90
N TYR A 150 3.35 21.00 0.28
CA TYR A 150 4.23 20.06 0.99
C TYR A 150 3.51 18.81 1.48
N MET A 151 2.25 18.92 1.93
CA MET A 151 1.47 17.75 2.30
C MET A 151 1.26 16.78 1.13
N ILE A 152 1.02 17.31 -0.07
CA ILE A 152 0.91 16.50 -1.29
C ILE A 152 2.25 15.87 -1.65
N GLN A 153 3.35 16.63 -1.59
CA GLN A 153 4.70 16.14 -1.87
C GLN A 153 5.05 14.95 -0.96
N ILE A 154 4.84 15.07 0.36
CA ILE A 154 5.10 13.98 1.32
C ILE A 154 4.30 12.70 1.00
N THR A 155 3.09 12.82 0.46
CA THR A 155 2.22 11.65 0.24
C THR A 155 2.76 10.72 -0.85
N MET A 156 3.36 11.29 -1.91
CA MET A 156 3.88 10.55 -3.05
C MET A 156 4.92 9.47 -2.66
N PRO A 157 6.03 9.80 -1.98
CA PRO A 157 7.05 8.82 -1.63
C PRO A 157 6.60 7.88 -0.50
N LEU A 158 5.67 8.31 0.37
CA LEU A 158 5.09 7.45 1.42
C LEU A 158 4.28 6.27 0.84
N ASN A 159 3.70 6.40 -0.36
CA ASN A 159 3.00 5.28 -1.03
C ASN A 159 3.94 4.11 -1.34
N PHE A 160 5.24 4.38 -1.54
CA PHE A 160 6.23 3.36 -1.88
C PHE A 160 6.80 2.64 -0.64
N LEU A 161 6.62 3.18 0.57
CA LEU A 161 7.20 2.62 1.80
C LEU A 161 6.79 1.17 2.07
N GLY A 162 5.54 0.81 1.81
CA GLY A 162 5.05 -0.56 2.04
C GLY A 162 5.80 -1.59 1.18
N THR A 163 6.09 -1.24 -0.08
CA THR A 163 6.85 -2.08 -1.01
C THR A 163 8.31 -2.19 -0.57
N VAL A 164 8.93 -1.04 -0.27
CA VAL A 164 10.33 -0.95 0.19
C VAL A 164 10.55 -1.77 1.46
N TYR A 165 9.66 -1.67 2.45
CA TYR A 165 9.75 -2.44 3.69
C TYR A 165 9.74 -3.95 3.44
N ARG A 166 8.83 -4.42 2.58
CA ARG A 166 8.73 -5.83 2.22
C ARG A 166 10.00 -6.31 1.51
N GLU A 167 10.52 -5.52 0.58
CA GLU A 167 11.77 -5.84 -0.14
C GLU A 167 12.99 -5.90 0.79
N ILE A 168 13.13 -4.96 1.73
CA ILE A 168 14.21 -4.98 2.73
C ILE A 168 14.12 -6.26 3.57
N ARG A 169 12.92 -6.59 4.06
CA ARG A 169 12.74 -7.80 4.89
C ARG A 169 13.08 -9.07 4.11
N GLN A 170 12.74 -9.13 2.83
CA GLN A 170 13.09 -10.26 1.98
C GLN A 170 14.60 -10.35 1.77
N ALA A 171 15.26 -9.24 1.40
CA ALA A 171 16.72 -9.19 1.17
C ALA A 171 17.59 -9.40 2.42
N LEU A 172 17.01 -9.34 3.63
CA LEU A 172 17.70 -9.65 4.88
C LEU A 172 17.57 -11.12 5.29
N VAL A 173 16.58 -11.82 4.74
CA VAL A 173 16.32 -13.24 5.02
C VAL A 173 16.90 -14.13 3.92
N ASP A 174 16.94 -13.63 2.68
CA ASP A 174 17.65 -14.21 1.53
C ASP A 174 19.15 -13.86 1.58
#